data_AF-A0A5C4XCH3-F1
#
_entry.id   AF-A0A5C4XCH3-F1
#
_cell.length_a   1.000
_cell.length_b   1.000
_cell.length_c   1.000
_cell.angle_alpha   90.00
_cell.angle_beta   90.00
_cell.angle_gamma   90.00
#
_symmetry.space_group_name_H-M   'P 1'
#
loop_
_entity.id
_entity.type
_entity.pdbx_description
1 polymer ?
#
loop_
_entity_poly.entity_id
_entity_poly.type
_entity_poly.pdbx_seq_one_letter_code
_entity_poly.pdbx_strand_id
1 'polypeptide(L)'
;MLNSADPGTPTAAEVVTAVAAATGVEVEVVDDDDGDADGDVSPWSTWPPFFLDTRASRAVGYRPAGTHAQTVGASVAELVERSRSRAPAPARHRATGSP
;
A
#
# COMPACT_ATOMS: atom_id res chain seq x y z
N MET A 1 -20.24 8.99 -14.52
CA MET A 1 -19.09 8.49 -13.73
C MET A 1 -19.39 8.73 -12.27
N LEU A 2 -19.16 7.76 -11.37
CA LEU A 2 -19.43 7.87 -9.93
C LEU A 2 -18.18 7.48 -9.13
N ASN A 3 -17.72 8.35 -8.23
CA ASN A 3 -16.61 8.02 -7.34
C ASN A 3 -17.03 6.92 -6.35
N SER A 4 -16.22 5.87 -6.24
CA SER A 4 -16.40 4.77 -5.30
C SER A 4 -15.06 4.49 -4.65
N ALA A 5 -15.00 4.67 -3.34
CA ALA A 5 -13.76 4.59 -2.58
C ALA A 5 -14.04 4.07 -1.17
N ASP A 6 -12.97 3.68 -0.49
CA ASP A 6 -12.98 3.40 0.94
C ASP A 6 -13.26 4.71 1.72
N PRO A 7 -13.93 4.64 2.88
CA PRO A 7 -14.13 5.80 3.73
C PRO A 7 -12.81 6.25 4.37
N GLY A 8 -12.68 7.56 4.54
CA GLY A 8 -11.53 8.21 5.21
C GLY A 8 -10.59 8.91 4.23
N THR A 9 -9.55 9.50 4.79
CA THR A 9 -8.48 10.24 4.10
C THR A 9 -7.15 9.84 4.73
N PRO A 10 -6.65 8.62 4.45
CA PRO A 10 -5.45 8.14 5.13
C PRO A 10 -4.24 9.01 4.77
N THR A 11 -3.30 9.17 5.70
CA THR A 11 -2.00 9.77 5.39
C THR A 11 -1.09 8.76 4.70
N ALA A 12 0.01 9.23 4.07
CA ALA A 12 1.02 8.33 3.52
C ALA A 12 1.59 7.38 4.59
N ALA A 13 1.83 7.91 5.80
CA ALA A 13 2.31 7.13 6.93
C ALA A 13 1.32 6.01 7.30
N GLU A 14 0.02 6.30 7.38
CA GLU A 14 -1.02 5.30 7.70
C GLU A 14 -1.12 4.21 6.63
N VAL A 15 -0.97 4.55 5.36
CA VAL A 15 -0.91 3.57 4.26
C VAL A 15 0.31 2.65 4.42
N VAL A 16 1.49 3.22 4.66
CA VAL A 16 2.73 2.46 4.83
C VAL A 16 2.63 1.53 6.05
N THR A 17 2.15 2.04 7.19
CA THR A 17 1.96 1.24 8.40
C THR A 17 0.98 0.09 8.19
N ALA A 18 -0.13 0.30 7.48
CA ALA A 18 -1.09 -0.76 7.20
C ALA A 18 -0.50 -1.88 6.31
N VAL A 19 0.32 -1.50 5.33
CA VAL A 19 1.04 -2.47 4.48
C VAL A 19 2.10 -3.22 5.28
N ALA A 20 2.89 -2.53 6.10
CA ALA A 20 3.93 -3.11 6.95
C ALA A 20 3.34 -4.14 7.95
N ALA A 21 2.22 -3.79 8.58
CA ALA A 21 1.49 -4.72 9.44
C ALA A 21 1.02 -5.98 8.69
N ALA A 22 0.61 -5.85 7.43
CA ALA A 22 0.18 -6.98 6.60
C ALA A 22 1.35 -7.86 6.12
N THR A 23 2.55 -7.31 5.98
CA THR A 23 3.76 -8.08 5.62
C THR A 23 4.51 -8.65 6.83
N GLY A 24 4.20 -8.17 8.04
CA GLY A 24 4.92 -8.54 9.26
C GLY A 24 6.34 -7.95 9.32
N VAL A 25 6.55 -6.81 8.67
CA VAL A 25 7.83 -6.09 8.64
C VAL A 25 7.71 -4.84 9.50
N GLU A 26 8.71 -4.59 10.34
CA GLU A 26 8.83 -3.33 11.06
C GLU A 26 9.41 -2.27 10.13
N VAL A 27 8.79 -1.08 10.12
CA VAL A 27 9.19 0.05 9.27
C VAL A 27 9.29 1.32 10.09
N GLU A 28 10.25 2.15 9.73
CA GLU A 28 10.34 3.54 10.16
C GLU A 28 9.82 4.43 9.03
N VAL A 29 8.85 5.29 9.32
CA VAL A 29 8.37 6.31 8.38
C VAL A 29 9.08 7.61 8.71
N VAL A 30 9.83 8.12 7.74
CA VAL A 30 10.62 9.35 7.87
C VAL A 30 10.06 10.37 6.89
N ASP A 31 9.84 11.60 7.35
CA ASP A 31 9.48 12.72 6.49
C ASP A 31 10.72 13.16 5.69
N ASP A 32 10.52 13.46 4.41
CA ASP A 32 11.57 13.96 3.53
C ASP A 32 11.74 15.48 3.76
N ASP A 33 12.47 15.83 4.83
CA ASP A 33 12.71 17.21 5.25
C ASP A 33 13.81 17.92 4.44
N ASP A 34 14.60 17.18 3.63
CA ASP A 34 15.79 17.70 2.95
C ASP A 34 15.49 18.51 1.68
N GLY A 35 14.23 18.55 1.23
CA GLY A 35 13.76 19.55 0.28
C GLY A 35 14.47 19.55 -1.08
N ASP A 36 15.11 18.45 -1.48
CA ASP A 36 15.49 18.26 -2.88
C ASP A 36 14.18 18.22 -3.69
N ALA A 37 13.94 19.31 -4.42
CA ALA A 37 12.72 19.61 -5.15
C ALA A 37 12.35 18.60 -6.26
N ASP A 38 13.06 17.47 -6.34
CA ASP A 38 12.82 16.33 -7.23
C ASP A 38 11.86 15.29 -6.62
N GLY A 39 11.50 15.42 -5.33
CA GLY A 39 10.45 14.62 -4.72
C GLY A 39 9.05 15.06 -5.19
N ASP A 40 8.37 14.24 -6.00
CA ASP A 40 6.98 14.49 -6.38
C ASP A 40 6.10 14.60 -5.11
N VAL A 41 5.34 15.69 -5.00
CA VAL A 41 4.38 15.89 -3.90
C VAL A 41 3.37 14.75 -3.92
N SER A 42 3.46 13.88 -2.92
CA SER A 42 2.49 12.81 -2.73
C SER A 42 1.07 13.39 -2.63
N PRO A 43 0.07 12.78 -3.28
CA PRO A 43 -1.32 13.23 -3.15
C PRO A 43 -1.81 13.16 -1.70
N TRP A 44 -1.18 12.32 -0.86
CA TRP A 44 -1.44 12.22 0.58
C TRP A 44 -0.74 13.29 1.43
N SER A 45 0.09 14.15 0.83
CA SER A 45 0.79 15.27 1.50
C SER A 45 0.13 16.63 1.24
N THR A 46 -1.08 16.65 0.67
CA THR A 46 -1.79 17.87 0.29
C THR A 46 -2.75 18.38 1.38
N TRP A 47 -2.95 19.70 1.44
CA TRP A 47 -4.02 20.33 2.23
C TRP A 47 -4.99 21.09 1.32
N PRO A 48 -6.32 20.84 1.37
CA PRO A 48 -6.97 19.83 2.21
C PRO A 48 -6.57 18.39 1.81
N PRO A 49 -6.73 17.38 2.69
CA PRO A 49 -6.38 16.01 2.39
C PRO A 49 -7.04 15.51 1.11
N PHE A 50 -6.38 14.63 0.37
CA PHE A 50 -7.00 13.97 -0.77
C PHE A 50 -8.23 13.15 -0.32
N PHE A 51 -9.41 13.50 -0.84
CA PHE A 51 -10.66 12.81 -0.57
C PHE A 51 -11.49 12.66 -1.86
N LEU A 52 -12.37 11.66 -1.88
CA LEU A 52 -13.35 11.47 -2.95
C LEU A 52 -14.76 11.63 -2.41
N ASP A 53 -15.56 12.50 -3.04
CA ASP A 53 -17.00 12.59 -2.75
C ASP A 53 -17.71 11.35 -3.31
N THR A 54 -18.14 10.46 -2.41
CA THR A 54 -18.86 9.21 -2.73
C THR A 54 -20.37 9.31 -2.54
N ARG A 55 -20.95 10.51 -2.32
CA ARG A 55 -22.40 10.66 -2.09
C ARG A 55 -23.24 10.08 -3.22
N ALA A 56 -22.86 10.33 -4.47
CA ALA A 56 -23.62 9.89 -5.64
C ALA A 56 -23.57 8.37 -5.84
N SER A 57 -22.43 7.70 -5.58
CA SER A 57 -22.36 6.23 -5.64
C SER A 57 -23.16 5.59 -4.51
N ARG A 58 -23.09 6.15 -3.30
CA ARG A 58 -23.87 5.67 -2.15
C ARG A 58 -25.37 5.81 -2.35
N ALA A 59 -25.82 6.88 -3.01
CA ALA A 59 -27.23 7.10 -3.33
C ALA A 59 -27.81 6.02 -4.26
N VAL A 60 -26.98 5.38 -5.09
CA VAL A 60 -27.38 4.27 -5.97
C VAL A 60 -27.03 2.88 -5.41
N GLY A 61 -26.64 2.80 -4.14
CA GLY A 61 -26.47 1.54 -3.41
C GLY A 61 -25.02 1.05 -3.26
N TYR A 62 -24.01 1.80 -3.69
CA TYR A 62 -22.62 1.46 -3.36
C TYR A 62 -22.38 1.48 -1.85
N ARG A 63 -21.70 0.44 -1.34
CA ARG A 63 -21.31 0.31 0.05
C ARG A 63 -19.81 -0.03 0.10
N PRO A 64 -18.98 0.82 0.72
CA PRO A 64 -17.57 0.50 0.90
C PRO A 64 -17.38 -0.79 1.71
N ALA A 65 -16.36 -1.57 1.38
CA ALA A 65 -16.06 -2.82 2.07
C ALA A 65 -15.45 -2.59 3.48
N GLY A 66 -14.73 -1.48 3.65
CA GLY A 66 -14.07 -1.10 4.89
C GLY A 66 -13.12 0.07 4.64
N THR A 67 -12.45 0.57 5.67
CA THR A 67 -11.35 1.53 5.53
C THR A 67 -10.15 0.88 4.86
N HIS A 68 -9.20 1.68 4.35
CA HIS A 68 -7.95 1.18 3.81
C HIS A 68 -7.24 0.18 4.74
N ALA A 69 -7.10 0.54 6.03
CA ALA A 69 -6.47 -0.32 7.03
C ALA A 69 -7.20 -1.66 7.24
N GLN A 70 -8.51 -1.70 7.01
CA GLN A 70 -9.31 -2.93 7.11
C GLN A 70 -9.22 -3.82 5.87
N THR A 71 -8.97 -3.24 4.69
CA THR A 71 -9.09 -3.94 3.40
C THR A 71 -7.74 -4.29 2.78
N VAL A 72 -6.69 -3.47 2.98
CA VAL A 72 -5.41 -3.60 2.25
C VAL A 72 -4.68 -4.91 2.52
N GLY A 73 -4.81 -5.46 3.74
CA GLY A 73 -4.07 -6.65 4.14
C GLY A 73 -4.36 -7.89 3.27
N ALA A 74 -5.59 -8.05 2.80
CA ALA A 74 -5.96 -9.16 1.92
C ALA A 74 -5.24 -9.05 0.56
N SER A 75 -5.22 -7.85 -0.03
CA SER A 75 -4.52 -7.57 -1.29
C SER A 75 -3.00 -7.78 -1.16
N VAL A 76 -2.42 -7.30 -0.05
CA VAL A 76 -0.98 -7.48 0.23
C VAL A 76 -0.64 -8.97 0.35
N ALA A 77 -1.42 -9.74 1.10
CA ALA A 77 -1.19 -11.18 1.26
C ALA A 77 -1.23 -11.91 -0.09
N GLU A 78 -2.19 -11.57 -0.96
CA GLU A 78 -2.27 -12.14 -2.31
C GLU A 78 -1.04 -11.79 -3.16
N LEU A 79 -0.60 -10.54 -3.15
CA LEU A 79 0.57 -10.09 -3.92
C LEU A 79 1.85 -10.78 -3.45
N VAL A 80 2.03 -10.92 -2.14
CA VAL A 80 3.17 -11.61 -1.53
C VAL A 80 3.17 -13.09 -1.91
N GLU A 81 2.02 -13.75 -1.94
CA GLU A 81 1.94 -15.15 -2.35
C GLU A 81 2.26 -15.34 -3.84
N ARG A 82 1.72 -14.46 -4.70
CA ARG A 82 2.00 -14.46 -6.14
C ARG A 82 3.46 -14.20 -6.45
N SER A 83 4.14 -13.34 -5.68
CA SER A 83 5.55 -13.05 -5.89
C SER A 83 6.43 -14.26 -5.58
N ARG A 84 6.15 -14.98 -4.48
CA ARG A 84 6.84 -16.24 -4.14
C ARG A 84 6.66 -17.31 -5.22
N SER A 85 5.45 -17.42 -5.76
CA SER A 85 5.13 -18.37 -6.83
C SER A 85 5.84 -18.07 -8.16
N ARG A 86 6.27 -16.83 -8.39
CA ARG A 86 7.02 -16.39 -9.58
C ARG A 86 8.53 -16.34 -9.38
N ALA A 87 9.01 -16.53 -8.15
CA ALA A 87 10.43 -16.48 -7.87
C ALA A 87 11.15 -17.63 -8.61
N PRO A 88 12.23 -17.35 -9.38
CA PRO A 88 13.04 -18.42 -9.93
C PRO A 88 13.60 -19.26 -8.77
N ALA A 89 13.70 -20.58 -8.98
CA ALA A 89 14.27 -21.48 -7.98
C ALA A 89 15.62 -20.94 -7.48
N PRO A 90 15.90 -20.93 -6.17
CA PRO A 90 17.15 -20.43 -5.65
C PRO A 90 18.31 -21.13 -6.35
N ALA A 91 19.28 -20.35 -6.84
CA ALA A 91 20.47 -20.88 -7.48
C ALA A 91 21.12 -21.89 -6.52
N ARG A 92 21.12 -23.17 -6.89
CA ARG A 92 21.83 -24.19 -6.14
C ARG A 92 23.31 -23.83 -6.24
N HIS A 93 23.88 -23.29 -5.17
CA HIS A 93 25.33 -23.17 -5.03
C HIS A 93 25.90 -24.58 -5.18
N ARG A 94 26.44 -24.88 -6.36
CA ARG A 94 27.24 -26.07 -6.59
C ARG A 94 28.47 -25.87 -5.72
N ALA A 95 28.51 -26.55 -4.57
CA ALA A 95 29.73 -26.65 -3.80
C ALA A 95 30.77 -27.30 -4.72
N THR A 96 31.66 -26.47 -5.27
CA THR A 96 32.89 -26.92 -5.90
C THR A 96 33.80 -27.38 -4.78
N GLY A 97 33.49 -28.55 -4.22
CA GLY A 97 34.44 -29.32 -3.45
C GLY A 97 35.27 -30.13 -4.44
N SER A 98 36.59 -29.94 -4.43
CA SER A 98 37.58 -31.01 -4.42
C SER A 98 39.01 -30.43 -4.39
N PRO A 99 39.99 -31.27 -4.08
CA PRO A 99 40.61 -31.51 -2.77
C PRO A 99 41.88 -30.67 -2.51
#